data_AF-A0AAV2RA56-F1
#
_entry.id   AF-A0AAV2RA56-F1
#
_cell.length_a   1.000
_cell.length_b   1.000
_cell.length_c   1.000
_cell.angle_alpha   90.00
_cell.angle_beta   90.00
_cell.angle_gamma   90.00
#
_symmetry.space_group_name_H-M   'P 1'
#
loop_
_entity.id
_entity.type
_entity.pdbx_description
1 polymer ?
#
loop_
_entity_poly.entity_id
_entity_poly.type
_entity_poly.pdbx_seq_one_letter_code
_entity_poly.pdbx_strand_id
1 'polypeptide(L)'
;MLRISQFVPSGLRICGNYRDAFPALNIYTFKFQVLANEIKDIENHRKYSTQIFHKHGVKSPYSINPLLPKFINTSSSAADATGAHVKRRSRKWKYVLGLAGLLGGIFFYYTSEDDDETDEPTNCGLRAPSKPSDITKDWIEYMLTEHENQNSKGSKVVVDSFDLSNAIKLGEGLNSQLQKIDVQARVQNVSGPKSTSLDKEYHVMVKMRVRSNAMTEAMNKFIDSELKELTIYSDVIPELNKFQKMYGGEFGIKVPNFLYGKFTNKESVLVIENLKPAGYKPHSMKREIDLNHAKVVIENLAKLHAVSYSYNKSNNFLDKFPCFNSEDKMSWFNTFMNAVSLLDNTIKLLELKNDKDLNKLALKIEKSKANLHKRLTDVVRDTNSKKVLCLTHNDCHSSNLLFKYGDDNEENQTIDNMQFVDWQLTNWDSPVIDLQYFFSISTTHEFRKAHLETLLEHYHSIFTQATTKMGTPVSHWTYEEFKEEYRRFEIYGLLRGLMVTQFVQSKFSEFYQRDALAESEVNQRMRRMNSILCNYLWHKFYTSQNWGKMIMKLNALVLYSIRKEIVSGTNPILNDRILGLVLDADEQGLFEDDLPSSVT
;
A
#
# COMPACT_ATOMS: atom_id res chain seq x y z
N MET A 1 42.08 -25.85 34.38
CA MET A 1 42.52 -24.80 35.31
C MET A 1 41.45 -23.70 35.32
N LEU A 2 41.10 -23.14 36.49
CA LEU A 2 40.29 -21.92 36.74
C LEU A 2 38.90 -21.86 36.03
N ARG A 3 37.77 -22.11 36.71
CA ARG A 3 36.99 -21.19 37.61
C ARG A 3 36.75 -19.82 36.96
N ILE A 4 35.52 -19.32 36.85
CA ILE A 4 34.66 -18.90 37.98
C ILE A 4 33.20 -19.39 37.85
N SER A 5 32.57 -19.63 39.00
CA SER A 5 31.17 -19.97 39.21
C SER A 5 30.38 -18.80 39.82
N GLN A 6 29.05 -18.96 39.96
CA GLN A 6 28.08 -18.10 40.67
C GLN A 6 27.48 -16.93 39.87
N PHE A 7 26.24 -17.11 39.41
CA PHE A 7 25.09 -16.36 39.96
C PHE A 7 23.79 -17.12 39.60
N VAL A 8 23.16 -17.74 40.60
CA VAL A 8 21.83 -18.37 40.47
C VAL A 8 20.94 -17.80 41.58
N PRO A 9 19.97 -16.94 41.26
CA PRO A 9 18.85 -16.65 42.14
C PRO A 9 17.86 -17.81 42.09
N SER A 10 17.95 -18.71 43.08
CA SER A 10 16.99 -19.79 43.29
C SER A 10 15.65 -19.22 43.79
N GLY A 11 14.62 -19.19 42.92
CA GLY A 11 13.41 -18.42 43.26
C GLY A 11 12.13 -18.66 42.48
N LEU A 12 11.91 -19.79 41.79
CA LEU A 12 10.56 -20.13 41.29
C LEU A 12 10.34 -21.65 41.25
N ARG A 13 9.39 -22.12 42.07
CA ARG A 13 8.98 -23.52 42.12
C ARG A 13 8.22 -23.88 40.84
N ILE A 14 8.68 -24.90 40.11
CA ILE A 14 7.90 -25.52 39.04
C ILE A 14 6.79 -26.35 39.69
N CYS A 15 5.57 -25.82 39.70
CA CYS A 15 4.33 -26.52 40.08
C CYS A 15 3.22 -26.03 39.14
N GLY A 16 2.78 -26.87 38.20
CA GLY A 16 1.76 -26.47 37.21
C GLY A 16 1.74 -27.33 35.94
N ASN A 17 1.05 -28.47 36.04
CA ASN A 17 0.49 -29.30 34.95
C ASN A 17 0.85 -28.99 33.49
N TYR A 18 1.63 -29.87 32.86
CA TYR A 18 1.60 -30.05 31.40
C TYR A 18 0.26 -30.68 30.96
N ARG A 19 -0.77 -29.86 30.72
CA ARG A 19 -1.96 -30.29 29.96
C ARG A 19 -2.51 -29.29 28.94
N ASP A 20 -2.19 -28.00 29.05
CA ASP A 20 -2.80 -26.96 28.21
C ASP A 20 -1.99 -26.58 26.94
N ALA A 21 -0.91 -27.30 26.64
CA ALA A 21 -0.07 -27.07 25.45
C ALA A 21 -0.61 -27.70 24.14
N PHE A 22 -1.81 -28.28 24.15
CA PHE A 22 -2.38 -29.02 23.01
C PHE A 22 -3.18 -28.22 21.96
N PRO A 23 -3.77 -27.03 22.21
CA PRO A 23 -4.48 -26.28 21.16
C PRO A 23 -3.57 -25.76 20.04
N ALA A 24 -2.32 -25.42 20.37
CA ALA A 24 -1.39 -24.82 19.43
C ALA A 24 -1.04 -25.74 18.24
N LEU A 25 -0.91 -27.05 18.48
CA LEU A 25 -0.50 -28.00 17.44
C LEU A 25 -1.54 -28.14 16.32
N ASN A 26 -2.84 -28.07 16.63
CA ASN A 26 -3.92 -28.30 15.65
C ASN A 26 -3.97 -27.23 14.55
N ILE A 27 -3.66 -25.96 14.87
CA ILE A 27 -3.61 -24.88 13.87
C ILE A 27 -2.44 -25.10 12.90
N TYR A 28 -1.30 -25.60 13.39
CA TYR A 28 -0.16 -25.94 12.53
C TYR A 28 -0.39 -27.21 11.72
N THR A 29 -1.08 -28.22 12.26
CA THR A 29 -1.49 -29.40 11.47
C THR A 29 -2.34 -28.98 10.28
N PHE A 30 -3.31 -28.08 10.47
CA PHE A 30 -4.14 -27.55 9.38
C PHE A 30 -3.30 -26.79 8.32
N LYS A 31 -2.39 -25.90 8.73
CA LYS A 31 -1.50 -25.17 7.80
C LYS A 31 -0.56 -26.09 7.00
N PHE A 32 -0.04 -27.16 7.61
CA PHE A 32 0.75 -28.17 6.88
C PHE A 32 -0.12 -29.08 5.99
N GLN A 33 -1.37 -29.37 6.37
CA GLN A 33 -2.31 -30.14 5.54
C GLN A 33 -2.67 -29.38 4.26
N VAL A 34 -2.92 -28.07 4.37
CA VAL A 34 -3.19 -27.19 3.21
C VAL A 34 -1.99 -27.16 2.27
N LEU A 35 -0.78 -26.89 2.79
CA LEU A 35 0.44 -26.88 1.98
C LEU A 35 0.73 -28.23 1.30
N ALA A 36 0.42 -29.34 1.97
CA ALA A 36 0.56 -30.69 1.41
C ALA A 36 -0.50 -30.99 0.32
N ASN A 37 -1.72 -30.49 0.47
CA ASN A 37 -2.76 -30.59 -0.56
C ASN A 37 -2.43 -29.70 -1.77
N GLU A 38 -1.92 -28.49 -1.57
CA GLU A 38 -1.45 -27.60 -2.65
C GLU A 38 -0.31 -28.23 -3.45
N ILE A 39 0.67 -28.87 -2.80
CA ILE A 39 1.72 -29.63 -3.50
C ILE A 39 1.11 -30.76 -4.34
N LYS A 40 0.08 -31.44 -3.81
CA LYS A 40 -0.63 -32.52 -4.51
C LYS A 40 -1.44 -32.00 -5.70
N ASP A 41 -2.07 -30.85 -5.58
CA ASP A 41 -2.84 -30.21 -6.65
C ASP A 41 -1.93 -29.59 -7.73
N ILE A 42 -0.76 -29.06 -7.35
CA ILE A 42 0.28 -28.67 -8.29
C ILE A 42 0.83 -29.90 -9.05
N GLU A 43 1.06 -31.03 -8.37
CA GLU A 43 1.45 -32.28 -9.03
C GLU A 43 0.32 -32.84 -9.93
N ASN A 44 -0.94 -32.70 -9.54
CA ASN A 44 -2.09 -33.10 -10.35
C ASN A 44 -2.26 -32.20 -11.58
N HIS A 45 -2.21 -30.87 -11.44
CA HIS A 45 -2.19 -29.93 -12.57
C HIS A 45 -1.03 -30.20 -13.52
N ARG A 46 0.15 -30.55 -13.01
CA ARG A 46 1.34 -30.89 -13.81
C ARG A 46 1.18 -32.22 -14.55
N LYS A 47 0.49 -33.21 -13.98
CA LYS A 47 0.08 -34.43 -14.69
C LYS A 47 -0.96 -34.15 -15.76
N TYR A 48 -1.96 -33.32 -15.45
CA TYR A 48 -3.05 -32.96 -16.36
C TYR A 48 -2.54 -32.18 -17.58
N SER A 49 -1.67 -31.18 -17.37
CA SER A 49 -1.03 -30.47 -18.48
C SER A 49 -0.15 -31.40 -19.32
N THR A 50 0.66 -32.26 -18.69
CA THR A 50 1.47 -33.25 -19.41
C THR A 50 0.63 -34.21 -20.25
N GLN A 51 -0.54 -34.66 -19.75
CA GLN A 51 -1.48 -35.49 -20.50
C GLN A 51 -2.12 -34.75 -21.68
N ILE A 52 -2.48 -33.47 -21.52
CA ILE A 52 -3.01 -32.63 -22.61
C ILE A 52 -1.97 -32.46 -23.72
N PHE A 53 -0.72 -32.09 -23.36
CA PHE A 53 0.37 -31.96 -24.34
C PHE A 53 0.64 -33.28 -25.09
N HIS A 54 0.64 -34.41 -24.37
CA HIS A 54 0.86 -35.72 -24.97
C HIS A 54 -0.28 -36.18 -25.89
N LYS A 55 -1.53 -35.77 -25.61
CA LYS A 55 -2.72 -36.07 -26.42
C LYS A 55 -2.79 -35.26 -27.72
N HIS A 56 -2.14 -34.10 -27.77
CA HIS A 56 -2.09 -33.21 -28.94
C HIS A 56 -0.74 -33.25 -29.69
N GLY A 57 0.16 -34.19 -29.36
CA GLY A 57 1.43 -34.36 -30.07
C GLY A 57 2.48 -33.27 -29.85
N VAL A 58 2.26 -32.36 -28.90
CA VAL A 58 3.15 -31.23 -28.61
C VAL A 58 4.09 -31.60 -27.45
N LYS A 59 5.39 -31.32 -27.59
CA LYS A 59 6.35 -31.54 -26.50
C LYS A 59 6.11 -30.56 -25.36
N SER A 60 5.98 -31.07 -24.13
CA SER A 60 5.89 -30.26 -22.91
C SER A 60 7.19 -29.47 -22.69
N PRO A 61 7.12 -28.15 -22.36
CA PRO A 61 8.31 -27.31 -22.14
C PRO A 61 9.06 -27.64 -20.83
N TYR A 62 8.63 -28.64 -20.06
CA TYR A 62 9.23 -29.02 -18.76
C TYR A 62 10.20 -30.22 -18.83
N SER A 63 10.78 -30.52 -19.99
CA SER A 63 11.84 -31.55 -20.10
C SER A 63 13.19 -31.02 -19.61
N ILE A 64 13.68 -31.51 -18.46
CA ILE A 64 15.04 -31.22 -17.97
C ILE A 64 15.94 -32.45 -18.16
N ASN A 65 17.14 -32.18 -18.68
CA ASN A 65 18.19 -33.14 -19.04
C ASN A 65 18.90 -33.72 -17.78
N PRO A 66 19.24 -35.02 -17.69
CA PRO A 66 19.69 -35.63 -16.44
C PRO A 66 21.23 -35.63 -16.28
N LEU A 67 21.81 -34.54 -15.75
CA LEU A 67 23.22 -34.48 -15.37
C LEU A 67 23.44 -33.83 -14.00
N LEU A 68 23.29 -34.61 -12.92
CA LEU A 68 23.87 -34.26 -11.61
C LEU A 68 24.06 -35.47 -10.67
N PRO A 69 25.18 -36.21 -10.79
CA PRO A 69 25.75 -36.86 -9.60
C PRO A 69 27.30 -36.93 -9.59
N LYS A 70 27.97 -35.90 -9.09
CA LYS A 70 29.36 -35.98 -8.57
C LYS A 70 29.58 -34.96 -7.47
N PHE A 71 29.29 -35.31 -6.20
CA PHE A 71 29.89 -34.73 -4.97
C PHE A 71 29.37 -35.40 -3.67
N ILE A 72 29.35 -36.74 -3.63
CA ILE A 72 29.30 -37.52 -2.37
C ILE A 72 30.17 -38.77 -2.58
N ASN A 73 31.39 -38.78 -2.03
CA ASN A 73 32.08 -39.96 -1.48
C ASN A 73 33.57 -39.66 -1.21
N THR A 74 33.89 -39.36 0.05
CA THR A 74 35.14 -39.73 0.75
C THR A 74 34.89 -39.62 2.25
N SER A 75 35.56 -40.47 3.04
CA SER A 75 35.41 -40.65 4.50
C SER A 75 34.11 -41.34 4.99
N SER A 76 34.07 -42.66 4.80
CA SER A 76 33.38 -43.58 5.71
C SER A 76 34.29 -44.75 6.06
N SER A 77 34.67 -44.89 7.32
CA SER A 77 35.19 -46.13 7.90
C SER A 77 34.71 -46.22 9.35
N ALA A 78 34.44 -47.45 9.82
CA ALA A 78 33.90 -47.78 11.14
C ALA A 78 32.44 -47.33 11.43
N ALA A 79 31.46 -47.97 10.76
CA ALA A 79 30.14 -48.26 11.33
C ALA A 79 29.37 -49.31 10.46
N ASP A 80 29.91 -50.51 10.34
CA ASP A 80 29.15 -51.68 9.87
C ASP A 80 28.38 -52.34 11.03
N ALA A 81 27.41 -53.19 10.67
CA ALA A 81 26.41 -53.86 11.52
C ALA A 81 25.19 -53.01 11.96
N THR A 82 23.99 -53.59 11.81
CA THR A 82 22.64 -53.04 12.11
C THR A 82 22.09 -51.95 11.17
N GLY A 83 22.16 -52.20 9.86
CA GLY A 83 21.46 -51.39 8.86
C GLY A 83 19.94 -51.61 8.82
N ALA A 84 19.18 -50.50 8.77
CA ALA A 84 17.87 -50.31 8.07
C ALA A 84 16.75 -49.55 8.83
N HIS A 85 17.02 -48.43 9.52
CA HIS A 85 15.93 -47.44 9.78
C HIS A 85 16.29 -45.95 9.89
N VAL A 86 17.58 -45.54 9.93
CA VAL A 86 17.96 -44.17 10.36
C VAL A 86 18.08 -43.13 9.22
N LYS A 87 18.25 -43.52 7.95
CA LYS A 87 18.54 -42.59 6.83
C LYS A 87 17.45 -41.55 6.49
N ARG A 88 16.26 -41.59 7.10
CA ARG A 88 15.17 -40.61 6.86
C ARG A 88 15.09 -39.45 7.86
N ARG A 89 15.87 -39.44 8.96
CA ARG A 89 15.85 -38.36 9.99
C ARG A 89 16.91 -37.26 9.82
N SER A 90 18.04 -37.50 9.14
CA SER A 90 19.15 -36.52 9.08
C SER A 90 18.85 -35.25 8.26
N ARG A 91 18.00 -35.31 7.22
CA ARG A 91 17.62 -34.11 6.44
C ARG A 91 16.78 -33.12 7.25
N LYS A 92 15.83 -33.56 8.09
CA LYS A 92 15.06 -32.65 8.96
C LYS A 92 15.96 -31.95 9.98
N TRP A 93 16.89 -32.67 10.59
CA TRP A 93 17.82 -32.08 11.57
C TRP A 93 18.80 -31.07 10.97
N LYS A 94 19.25 -31.23 9.71
CA LYS A 94 20.05 -30.19 9.05
C LYS A 94 19.29 -28.88 8.83
N TYR A 95 17.98 -28.93 8.55
CA TYR A 95 17.15 -27.72 8.48
C TYR A 95 16.91 -27.10 9.86
N VAL A 96 16.68 -27.90 10.90
CA VAL A 96 16.48 -27.41 12.28
C VAL A 96 17.76 -26.81 12.85
N LEU A 97 18.92 -27.44 12.64
CA LEU A 97 20.22 -26.89 13.04
C LEU A 97 20.62 -25.66 12.21
N GLY A 98 20.25 -25.62 10.93
CA GLY A 98 20.39 -24.42 10.09
C GLY A 98 19.55 -23.25 10.61
N LEU A 99 18.30 -23.49 11.00
CA LEU A 99 17.45 -22.48 11.65
C LEU A 99 18.01 -22.05 13.02
N ALA A 100 18.50 -22.99 13.83
CA ALA A 100 19.07 -22.71 15.14
C ALA A 100 20.37 -21.89 15.04
N GLY A 101 21.23 -22.18 14.05
CA GLY A 101 22.41 -21.36 13.74
C GLY A 101 22.05 -19.97 13.24
N LEU A 102 21.00 -19.84 12.42
CA LEU A 102 20.46 -18.55 11.99
C LEU A 102 19.97 -17.73 13.19
N LEU A 103 19.18 -18.34 14.07
CA LEU A 103 18.63 -17.71 15.27
C LEU A 103 19.72 -17.37 16.30
N GLY A 104 20.75 -18.21 16.45
CA GLY A 104 21.89 -17.93 17.32
C GLY A 104 22.75 -16.77 16.83
N GLY A 105 22.96 -16.65 15.51
CA GLY A 105 23.63 -15.49 14.91
C GLY A 105 22.84 -14.19 15.07
N ILE A 106 21.50 -14.26 14.91
CA ILE A 106 20.60 -13.11 15.15
C ILE A 106 20.69 -12.62 16.60
N PHE A 107 20.82 -13.53 17.57
CA PHE A 107 20.88 -13.16 19.00
C PHE A 107 22.20 -12.49 19.40
N PHE A 108 23.33 -12.85 18.76
CA PHE A 108 24.65 -12.30 19.10
C PHE A 108 24.98 -11.00 18.35
N TYR A 109 24.42 -10.76 17.16
CA TYR A 109 24.72 -9.56 16.37
C TYR A 109 23.93 -8.33 16.85
N TYR A 110 22.72 -8.52 17.40
CA TYR A 110 21.89 -7.41 17.89
C TYR A 110 22.14 -7.02 19.35
N THR A 111 22.78 -7.87 20.16
CA THR A 111 23.32 -7.44 21.47
C THR A 111 24.54 -6.49 21.35
N SER A 112 24.92 -6.13 20.13
CA SER A 112 25.99 -5.17 19.80
C SER A 112 25.55 -4.06 18.82
N GLU A 113 24.25 -3.96 18.50
CA GLU A 113 23.65 -2.84 17.75
C GLU A 113 22.54 -2.12 18.53
N ASP A 114 22.21 -2.57 19.76
CA ASP A 114 21.65 -1.70 20.79
C ASP A 114 22.77 -0.78 21.32
N ASP A 115 23.29 0.10 20.46
CA ASP A 115 24.16 1.19 20.89
C ASP A 115 23.30 2.18 21.71
N ASP A 116 23.60 2.24 23.01
CA ASP A 116 23.21 3.33 23.91
C ASP A 116 23.90 4.64 23.44
N GLU A 117 23.43 5.22 22.33
CA GLU A 117 23.61 6.65 22.08
C GLU A 117 22.85 7.39 23.18
N THR A 118 23.59 7.77 24.22
CA THR A 118 23.11 8.57 25.34
C THR A 118 22.52 9.87 24.82
N ASP A 119 21.21 10.06 25.00
CA ASP A 119 20.48 11.23 24.53
C ASP A 119 21.16 12.55 24.97
N GLU A 120 21.56 13.39 24.00
CA GLU A 120 21.69 14.82 24.28
C GLU A 120 20.27 15.38 24.55
N PRO A 121 20.03 16.03 25.71
CA PRO A 121 18.69 16.45 26.11
C PRO A 121 18.22 17.67 25.28
N THR A 122 17.63 17.39 24.12
CA THR A 122 17.06 18.41 23.24
C THR A 122 15.64 18.81 23.68
N ASN A 123 15.53 19.99 24.29
CA ASN A 123 14.33 20.79 24.53
C ASN A 123 12.98 20.06 24.75
N CYS A 124 12.66 19.78 26.02
CA CYS A 124 11.32 19.86 26.65
C CYS A 124 10.05 19.34 25.89
N GLY A 125 10.19 18.49 24.88
CA GLY A 125 9.08 17.98 24.07
C GLY A 125 8.60 16.60 24.54
N LEU A 126 7.28 16.42 24.66
CA LEU A 126 6.71 15.10 24.87
C LEU A 126 6.95 14.21 23.64
N ARG A 127 7.21 12.92 23.88
CA ARG A 127 7.38 11.93 22.80
C ARG A 127 6.07 11.74 22.04
N ALA A 128 6.13 11.67 20.72
CA ALA A 128 4.98 11.38 19.88
C ALA A 128 4.39 9.98 20.17
N PRO A 129 3.06 9.82 20.14
CA PRO A 129 2.39 8.56 20.45
C PRO A 129 2.70 7.50 19.39
N SER A 130 2.85 6.25 19.84
CA SER A 130 3.20 5.11 19.00
C SER A 130 2.15 4.00 18.98
N LYS A 131 1.08 4.20 19.76
CA LYS A 131 -0.15 3.40 19.87
C LYS A 131 -1.22 4.27 20.56
N PRO A 132 -2.52 3.96 20.46
CA PRO A 132 -3.58 4.81 21.01
C PRO A 132 -3.44 5.10 22.52
N SER A 133 -2.91 4.16 23.32
CA SER A 133 -2.69 4.37 24.76
C SER A 133 -1.61 5.42 25.10
N ASP A 134 -0.81 5.83 24.12
CA ASP A 134 0.23 6.86 24.31
C ASP A 134 -0.34 8.28 24.15
N ILE A 135 -1.60 8.41 23.68
CA ILE A 135 -2.30 9.68 23.52
C ILE A 135 -2.82 10.12 24.88
N THR A 136 -2.10 11.03 25.54
CA THR A 136 -2.42 11.57 26.86
C THR A 136 -2.95 13.01 26.78
N LYS A 137 -3.62 13.48 27.83
CA LYS A 137 -4.02 14.89 27.96
C LYS A 137 -2.83 15.83 27.75
N ASP A 138 -1.72 15.58 28.42
CA ASP A 138 -0.52 16.43 28.37
C ASP A 138 0.05 16.51 26.94
N TRP A 139 0.01 15.41 26.18
CA TRP A 139 0.42 15.40 24.77
C TRP A 139 -0.55 16.17 23.88
N ILE A 140 -1.87 16.10 24.14
CA ILE A 140 -2.89 16.89 23.44
C ILE A 140 -2.69 18.39 23.74
N GLU A 141 -2.50 18.77 25.01
CA GLU A 141 -2.18 20.15 25.41
C GLU A 141 -0.91 20.67 24.72
N TYR A 142 0.14 19.85 24.66
CA TYR A 142 1.39 20.18 23.97
C TYR A 142 1.16 20.42 22.47
N MET A 143 0.58 19.45 21.73
CA MET A 143 0.42 19.59 20.28
C MET A 143 -0.51 20.74 19.88
N LEU A 144 -1.58 20.99 20.65
CA LEU A 144 -2.50 22.10 20.39
C LEU A 144 -1.87 23.44 20.77
N THR A 145 -1.04 23.49 21.81
CA THR A 145 -0.24 24.67 22.15
C THR A 145 0.73 25.02 21.03
N GLU A 146 1.45 24.05 20.47
CA GLU A 146 2.33 24.27 19.31
C GLU A 146 1.53 24.80 18.10
N HIS A 147 0.36 24.23 17.81
CA HIS A 147 -0.51 24.69 16.73
C HIS A 147 -1.00 26.13 16.91
N GLU A 148 -1.54 26.49 18.08
CA GLU A 148 -2.00 27.86 18.33
C GLU A 148 -0.84 28.87 18.28
N ASN A 149 0.38 28.48 18.69
CA ASN A 149 1.56 29.35 18.64
C ASN A 149 2.04 29.68 17.21
N GLN A 150 1.67 28.88 16.20
CA GLN A 150 1.93 29.22 14.80
C GLN A 150 1.11 30.45 14.35
N ASN A 151 -0.08 30.65 14.93
CA ASN A 151 -1.00 31.74 14.59
C ASN A 151 -0.93 32.92 15.60
N SER A 152 -0.72 32.62 16.88
CA SER A 152 -0.74 33.58 18.00
C SER A 152 0.34 33.21 19.03
N LYS A 153 1.48 33.91 18.99
CA LYS A 153 2.63 33.62 19.86
C LYS A 153 2.33 33.83 21.35
N GLY A 154 2.78 32.88 22.18
CA GLY A 154 2.52 32.82 23.62
C GLY A 154 1.10 32.39 23.96
N SER A 155 0.44 31.66 23.06
CA SER A 155 -0.78 30.93 23.39
C SER A 155 -0.43 29.67 24.17
N LYS A 156 -1.30 29.27 25.10
CA LYS A 156 -1.25 27.99 25.80
C LYS A 156 -2.63 27.34 25.76
N VAL A 157 -2.69 26.06 25.42
CA VAL A 157 -3.94 25.30 25.44
C VAL A 157 -4.03 24.50 26.74
N VAL A 158 -5.20 24.56 27.38
CA VAL A 158 -5.56 23.74 28.55
C VAL A 158 -6.75 22.88 28.16
N VAL A 159 -6.62 21.56 28.23
CA VAL A 159 -7.66 20.61 27.82
C VAL A 159 -8.58 20.34 29.01
N ASP A 160 -9.88 20.56 28.84
CA ASP A 160 -10.86 20.27 29.88
C ASP A 160 -11.36 18.83 29.78
N SER A 161 -11.63 18.35 28.56
CA SER A 161 -12.00 16.97 28.27
C SER A 161 -11.53 16.56 26.86
N PHE A 162 -11.36 15.25 26.63
CA PHE A 162 -11.18 14.71 25.29
C PHE A 162 -11.74 13.29 25.18
N ASP A 163 -12.28 12.96 24.01
CA ASP A 163 -12.78 11.63 23.66
C ASP A 163 -11.89 11.01 22.57
N LEU A 164 -11.39 9.79 22.82
CA LEU A 164 -10.55 9.03 21.89
C LEU A 164 -11.35 7.86 21.29
N SER A 165 -11.37 7.73 19.96
CA SER A 165 -12.06 6.64 19.27
C SER A 165 -11.36 6.21 17.96
N ASN A 166 -11.61 4.97 17.51
CA ASN A 166 -11.15 4.54 16.18
C ASN A 166 -11.91 5.32 15.10
N ALA A 167 -11.18 5.99 14.19
CA ALA A 167 -11.79 6.87 13.20
C ALA A 167 -12.42 6.15 12.00
N ILE A 168 -12.09 4.86 11.82
CA ILE A 168 -12.37 4.04 10.64
C ILE A 168 -13.05 2.74 11.08
N LYS A 169 -14.04 2.25 10.32
CA LYS A 169 -14.71 0.97 10.59
C LYS A 169 -13.90 -0.22 10.06
N LEU A 170 -14.18 -1.41 10.59
CA LEU A 170 -13.67 -2.66 10.02
C LEU A 170 -14.09 -2.81 8.54
N GLY A 171 -13.11 -2.96 7.65
CA GLY A 171 -13.29 -3.02 6.19
C GLY A 171 -13.05 -1.69 5.45
N GLU A 172 -12.77 -0.60 6.15
CA GLU A 172 -12.39 0.71 5.60
C GLU A 172 -10.89 0.98 5.92
N GLY A 173 -10.16 1.71 5.08
CA GLY A 173 -8.78 2.19 5.37
C GLY A 173 -7.72 1.09 5.61
N LEU A 174 -7.11 0.58 4.53
CA LEU A 174 -6.18 -0.56 4.58
C LEU A 174 -4.87 -0.30 5.33
N ASN A 175 -4.35 0.92 5.26
CA ASN A 175 -2.94 1.21 5.55
C ASN A 175 -2.71 2.10 6.79
N SER A 176 -3.66 2.27 7.71
CA SER A 176 -3.44 3.10 8.92
C SER A 176 -4.28 2.80 10.16
N GLN A 177 -3.63 2.87 11.33
CA GLN A 177 -4.31 3.00 12.62
C GLN A 177 -4.62 4.50 12.84
N LEU A 178 -5.81 4.90 12.40
CA LEU A 178 -6.27 6.29 12.48
C LEU A 178 -7.19 6.46 13.69
N GLN A 179 -6.78 7.29 14.64
CA GLN A 179 -7.59 7.68 15.79
C GLN A 179 -8.30 9.00 15.51
N LYS A 180 -9.53 9.14 15.99
CA LYS A 180 -10.29 10.39 16.07
C LYS A 180 -10.17 10.88 17.52
N ILE A 181 -9.86 12.17 17.69
CA ILE A 181 -9.96 12.84 18.98
C ILE A 181 -10.90 14.03 18.83
N ASP A 182 -11.89 14.11 19.72
CA ASP A 182 -12.65 15.34 19.96
C ASP A 182 -12.14 15.94 21.27
N VAL A 183 -11.85 17.24 21.29
CA VAL A 183 -11.21 17.93 22.43
C VAL A 183 -11.99 19.19 22.77
N GLN A 184 -12.35 19.36 24.04
CA GLN A 184 -12.81 20.63 24.60
C GLN A 184 -11.66 21.27 25.37
N ALA A 185 -11.28 22.49 25.01
CA ALA A 185 -10.11 23.14 25.57
C ALA A 185 -10.27 24.67 25.65
N ARG A 186 -9.38 25.28 26.43
CA ARG A 186 -9.26 26.73 26.60
C ARG A 186 -7.93 27.22 26.08
N VAL A 187 -7.98 28.12 25.10
CA VAL A 187 -6.81 28.82 24.56
C VAL A 187 -6.57 30.08 25.38
N GLN A 188 -5.45 30.13 26.10
CA GLN A 188 -5.03 31.25 26.94
C GLN A 188 -3.91 32.02 26.26
N ASN A 189 -4.08 33.32 26.02
CA ASN A 189 -2.98 34.16 25.51
C ASN A 189 -2.23 34.82 26.69
N VAL A 190 -0.96 34.44 26.87
CA VAL A 190 -0.10 34.88 27.98
C VAL A 190 0.70 36.14 27.63
N SER A 191 0.74 36.53 26.34
CA SER A 191 1.54 37.65 25.82
C SER A 191 0.88 39.02 25.92
N GLY A 192 -0.43 39.09 26.21
CA GLY A 192 -1.23 40.31 26.16
C GLY A 192 -1.41 41.02 27.52
N PRO A 193 -1.65 42.35 27.54
CA PRO A 193 -1.89 43.11 28.77
C PRO A 193 -3.22 42.76 29.49
N LYS A 194 -4.03 41.87 28.91
CA LYS A 194 -5.11 41.15 29.57
C LYS A 194 -4.99 39.68 29.18
N SER A 195 -4.92 38.78 30.16
CA SER A 195 -5.08 37.35 29.91
C SER A 195 -6.47 37.12 29.32
N THR A 196 -6.52 36.61 28.10
CA THR A 196 -7.75 36.21 27.42
C THR A 196 -7.79 34.70 27.36
N SER A 197 -8.91 34.11 27.77
CA SER A 197 -9.20 32.68 27.66
C SER A 197 -10.37 32.53 26.69
N LEU A 198 -10.20 31.71 25.66
CA LEU A 198 -11.23 31.40 24.68
C LEU A 198 -11.51 29.89 24.73
N ASP A 199 -12.76 29.52 24.96
CA ASP A 199 -13.23 28.13 24.85
C ASP A 199 -13.24 27.74 23.36
N LYS A 200 -12.66 26.59 23.03
CA LYS A 200 -12.50 26.10 21.65
C LYS A 200 -12.62 24.58 21.60
N GLU A 201 -13.35 24.09 20.61
CA GLU A 201 -13.46 22.67 20.30
C GLU A 201 -12.51 22.32 19.14
N TYR A 202 -11.86 21.16 19.23
CA TYR A 202 -11.01 20.63 18.18
C TYR A 202 -11.47 19.22 17.81
N HIS A 203 -11.67 18.98 16.51
CA HIS A 203 -11.92 17.65 15.97
C HIS A 203 -10.73 17.27 15.11
N VAL A 204 -9.99 16.24 15.51
CA VAL A 204 -8.71 15.89 14.88
C VAL A 204 -8.60 14.40 14.57
N MET A 205 -7.80 14.09 13.57
CA MET A 205 -7.44 12.74 13.14
C MET A 205 -5.94 12.55 13.39
N VAL A 206 -5.59 11.54 14.19
CA VAL A 206 -4.20 11.20 14.52
C VAL A 206 -3.81 9.92 13.80
N LYS A 207 -2.90 10.04 12.84
CA LYS A 207 -2.30 8.94 12.08
C LYS A 207 -0.95 8.61 12.72
N MET A 208 -0.77 7.37 13.18
CA MET A 208 0.46 6.88 13.82
C MET A 208 1.10 5.76 13.00
N ARG A 209 2.40 5.55 13.19
CA ARG A 209 3.16 4.45 12.54
C ARG A 209 2.48 3.10 12.70
N VAL A 210 2.19 2.47 11.57
CA VAL A 210 1.45 1.21 11.51
C VAL A 210 2.37 0.03 11.81
N ARG A 211 2.22 -0.55 12.99
CA ARG A 211 2.90 -1.79 13.40
C ARG A 211 2.08 -3.03 12.99
N SER A 212 1.63 -3.10 11.73
CA SER A 212 0.77 -4.18 11.22
C SER A 212 1.56 -5.46 10.93
N ASN A 213 2.22 -5.55 9.78
CA ASN A 213 3.11 -6.65 9.46
C ASN A 213 4.46 -6.09 8.98
N ALA A 214 5.51 -6.87 9.21
CA ALA A 214 6.89 -6.53 8.93
C ALA A 214 7.20 -6.16 7.48
N MET A 215 6.45 -6.71 6.52
CA MET A 215 6.63 -6.42 5.10
C MET A 215 6.05 -5.05 4.74
N THR A 216 4.84 -4.74 5.23
CA THR A 216 4.22 -3.42 5.07
C THR A 216 5.04 -2.33 5.76
N GLU A 217 5.54 -2.58 6.98
CA GLU A 217 6.43 -1.65 7.69
C GLU A 217 7.73 -1.37 6.88
N ALA A 218 8.39 -2.42 6.40
CA ALA A 218 9.61 -2.27 5.60
C ALA A 218 9.36 -1.59 4.24
N MET A 219 8.24 -1.89 3.56
CA MET A 219 7.83 -1.20 2.34
C MET A 219 7.58 0.29 2.59
N ASN A 220 6.78 0.63 3.61
CA ASN A 220 6.43 2.01 3.95
C ASN A 220 7.66 2.84 4.30
N LYS A 221 8.63 2.24 5.02
CA LYS A 221 9.94 2.85 5.29
C LYS A 221 10.79 3.00 4.02
N PHE A 222 10.79 2.01 3.13
CA PHE A 222 11.59 2.04 1.90
C PHE A 222 11.15 3.15 0.93
N ILE A 223 9.84 3.40 0.80
CA ILE A 223 9.28 4.47 -0.07
C ILE A 223 9.11 5.83 0.62
N ASP A 224 9.60 5.97 1.86
CA ASP A 224 9.46 7.17 2.71
C ASP A 224 8.02 7.68 2.91
N SER A 225 7.03 6.77 2.89
CA SER A 225 5.58 7.09 2.86
C SER A 225 5.11 8.07 3.95
N GLU A 226 5.52 7.85 5.20
CA GLU A 226 5.16 8.71 6.35
C GLU A 226 5.81 10.09 6.26
N LEU A 227 7.04 10.18 5.75
CA LEU A 227 7.76 11.44 5.54
C LEU A 227 7.11 12.25 4.42
N LYS A 228 6.78 11.58 3.31
CA LYS A 228 6.06 12.18 2.18
C LYS A 228 4.73 12.74 2.63
N GLU A 229 3.90 11.94 3.29
CA GLU A 229 2.58 12.38 3.76
C GLU A 229 2.69 13.56 4.72
N LEU A 230 3.61 13.53 5.69
CA LEU A 230 3.85 14.67 6.58
C LEU A 230 4.23 15.93 5.78
N THR A 231 5.26 15.84 4.94
CA THR A 231 5.78 16.95 4.11
C THR A 231 4.71 17.57 3.21
N ILE A 232 3.75 16.76 2.72
CA ILE A 232 2.61 17.25 1.93
C ILE A 232 1.74 18.20 2.75
N TYR A 233 1.36 17.80 3.96
CA TYR A 233 0.51 18.59 4.84
C TYR A 233 1.23 19.81 5.47
N SER A 234 2.48 19.64 5.92
CA SER A 234 3.23 20.68 6.62
C SER A 234 3.78 21.77 5.70
N ASP A 235 4.29 21.41 4.51
CA ASP A 235 5.13 22.31 3.71
C ASP A 235 4.60 22.49 2.28
N VAL A 236 4.38 21.39 1.55
CA VAL A 236 4.10 21.44 0.10
C VAL A 236 2.76 22.09 -0.21
N ILE A 237 1.65 21.62 0.37
CA ILE A 237 0.33 22.17 0.05
C ILE A 237 0.19 23.63 0.51
N PRO A 238 0.65 24.04 1.71
CA PRO A 238 0.74 25.46 2.07
C PRO A 238 1.50 26.31 1.06
N GLU A 239 2.64 25.82 0.55
CA GLU A 239 3.46 26.55 -0.41
C GLU A 239 2.87 26.61 -1.81
N LEU A 240 2.36 25.50 -2.35
CA LEU A 240 1.64 25.48 -3.63
C LEU A 240 0.39 26.38 -3.58
N ASN A 241 -0.33 26.39 -2.46
CA ASN A 241 -1.46 27.30 -2.25
C ASN A 241 -1.04 28.77 -2.12
N LYS A 242 0.13 29.06 -1.54
CA LYS A 242 0.70 30.41 -1.53
C LYS A 242 1.11 30.84 -2.94
N PHE A 243 1.72 29.95 -3.72
CA PHE A 243 2.14 30.22 -5.09
C PHE A 243 0.95 30.55 -5.99
N GLN A 244 -0.07 29.69 -6.07
CA GLN A 244 -1.21 29.90 -6.96
C GLN A 244 -2.07 31.14 -6.56
N LYS A 245 -2.06 31.55 -5.28
CA LYS A 245 -2.65 32.82 -4.83
C LYS A 245 -2.03 34.06 -5.49
N MET A 246 -0.76 34.00 -5.91
CA MET A 246 -0.12 35.09 -6.65
C MET A 246 -0.71 35.28 -8.06
N TYR A 247 -1.45 34.30 -8.56
CA TYR A 247 -2.09 34.28 -9.89
C TYR A 247 -3.63 34.28 -9.82
N GLY A 248 -4.19 34.79 -8.71
CA GLY A 248 -5.64 34.99 -8.52
C GLY A 248 -6.32 33.99 -7.58
N GLY A 249 -5.66 32.89 -7.18
CA GLY A 249 -6.13 32.03 -6.09
C GLY A 249 -7.18 30.95 -6.45
N GLU A 250 -7.62 30.88 -7.71
CA GLU A 250 -8.68 29.99 -8.20
C GLU A 250 -8.30 28.49 -8.23
N PHE A 251 -7.01 28.16 -8.22
CA PHE A 251 -6.50 26.79 -8.34
C PHE A 251 -6.09 26.19 -7.00
N GLY A 252 -6.67 26.68 -5.90
CA GLY A 252 -6.28 26.27 -4.55
C GLY A 252 -6.57 24.79 -4.26
N ILE A 253 -5.51 24.05 -3.94
CA ILE A 253 -5.55 22.62 -3.60
C ILE A 253 -6.17 22.45 -2.21
N LYS A 254 -7.12 21.51 -2.08
CA LYS A 254 -7.92 21.31 -0.86
C LYS A 254 -7.49 20.04 -0.13
N VAL A 255 -7.04 20.21 1.11
CA VAL A 255 -6.65 19.15 2.06
C VAL A 255 -7.09 19.56 3.47
N PRO A 256 -7.37 18.60 4.38
CA PRO A 256 -7.63 18.91 5.78
C PRO A 256 -6.52 19.77 6.39
N ASN A 257 -6.87 20.69 7.29
CA ASN A 257 -5.86 21.53 7.91
C ASN A 257 -4.82 20.69 8.68
N PHE A 258 -3.55 21.03 8.53
CA PHE A 258 -2.46 20.47 9.32
C PHE A 258 -2.43 21.13 10.71
N LEU A 259 -2.31 20.34 11.77
CA LEU A 259 -2.19 20.86 13.13
C LEU A 259 -0.81 20.57 13.72
N TYR A 260 -0.37 19.31 13.65
CA TYR A 260 0.89 18.86 14.25
C TYR A 260 1.43 17.65 13.49
N GLY A 261 2.75 17.48 13.50
CA GLY A 261 3.37 16.28 12.99
C GLY A 261 4.84 16.18 13.39
N LYS A 262 5.33 14.95 13.50
CA LYS A 262 6.72 14.65 13.85
C LYS A 262 7.14 13.36 13.15
N PHE A 263 8.27 13.39 12.45
CA PHE A 263 8.85 12.21 11.80
C PHE A 263 10.33 12.09 12.16
N THR A 264 10.71 10.95 12.75
CA THR A 264 12.08 10.56 13.05
C THR A 264 12.23 9.04 12.88
N ASN A 265 13.45 8.52 13.03
CA ASN A 265 13.68 7.07 13.10
C ASN A 265 12.87 6.39 14.22
N LYS A 266 12.60 7.08 15.34
CA LYS A 266 11.94 6.54 16.54
C LYS A 266 10.44 6.94 16.67
N GLU A 267 9.98 7.93 15.90
CA GLU A 267 8.64 8.55 16.02
C GLU A 267 8.02 8.81 14.64
N SER A 268 6.71 8.60 14.49
CA SER A 268 5.94 9.12 13.37
C SER A 268 4.50 9.35 13.79
N VAL A 269 4.08 10.60 13.70
CA VAL A 269 2.70 11.03 13.93
C VAL A 269 2.35 12.17 12.97
N LEU A 270 1.12 12.15 12.46
CA LEU A 270 0.50 13.22 11.69
C LEU A 270 -0.87 13.50 12.31
N VAL A 271 -1.13 14.77 12.61
CA VAL A 271 -2.37 15.28 13.18
C VAL A 271 -2.98 16.30 12.24
N ILE A 272 -4.14 15.97 11.70
CA ILE A 272 -4.90 16.80 10.76
C ILE A 272 -6.33 16.98 11.24
N GLU A 273 -7.02 17.97 10.69
CA GLU A 273 -8.43 18.23 10.96
C GLU A 273 -9.32 17.01 10.61
N ASN A 274 -10.24 16.68 11.52
CA ASN A 274 -11.34 15.77 11.22
C ASN A 274 -12.46 16.55 10.53
N LEU A 275 -12.63 16.36 9.23
CA LEU A 275 -13.66 17.05 8.44
C LEU A 275 -15.08 16.48 8.59
N LYS A 276 -15.27 15.35 9.28
CA LYS A 276 -16.61 14.72 9.44
C LYS A 276 -17.65 15.66 10.08
N PRO A 277 -17.34 16.44 11.15
CA PRO A 277 -18.27 17.42 11.73
C PRO A 277 -18.60 18.58 10.77
N ALA A 278 -17.70 18.91 9.85
CA ALA A 278 -17.94 19.91 8.79
C ALA A 278 -18.78 19.37 7.60
N GLY A 279 -19.35 18.17 7.74
CA GLY A 279 -20.26 17.55 6.76
C GLY A 279 -19.57 16.68 5.70
N TYR A 280 -18.24 16.58 5.70
CA TYR A 280 -17.50 15.82 4.69
C TYR A 280 -17.63 14.31 4.89
N LYS A 281 -17.78 13.56 3.80
CA LYS A 281 -17.96 12.10 3.77
C LYS A 281 -17.05 11.48 2.70
N PRO A 282 -16.37 10.36 2.97
CA PRO A 282 -15.67 9.60 1.94
C PRO A 282 -16.68 8.88 1.04
N HIS A 283 -16.39 8.76 -0.26
CA HIS A 283 -17.17 7.88 -1.13
C HIS A 283 -16.63 6.45 -1.07
N SER A 284 -17.48 5.45 -0.82
CA SER A 284 -17.00 4.08 -0.65
C SER A 284 -16.48 3.50 -1.96
N MET A 285 -15.25 2.96 -1.95
CA MET A 285 -14.71 2.18 -3.07
C MET A 285 -15.60 1.01 -3.49
N LYS A 286 -16.47 0.49 -2.61
CA LYS A 286 -17.43 -0.59 -2.92
C LYS A 286 -18.61 -0.11 -3.80
N ARG A 287 -18.81 1.20 -3.93
CA ARG A 287 -19.77 1.82 -4.84
C ARG A 287 -19.06 2.39 -6.06
N GLU A 288 -19.80 2.57 -7.14
CA GLU A 288 -19.36 3.34 -8.30
C GLU A 288 -19.45 4.85 -8.02
N ILE A 289 -18.59 5.63 -8.66
CA ILE A 289 -18.64 7.09 -8.68
C ILE A 289 -19.49 7.58 -9.86
N ASP A 290 -20.41 8.51 -9.63
CA ASP A 290 -21.20 9.11 -10.72
C ASP A 290 -20.42 10.20 -11.46
N LEU A 291 -21.02 10.71 -12.55
CA LEU A 291 -20.40 11.69 -13.43
C LEU A 291 -20.16 13.06 -12.75
N ASN A 292 -21.00 13.45 -11.79
CA ASN A 292 -20.85 14.72 -11.08
C ASN A 292 -19.64 14.65 -10.14
N HIS A 293 -19.54 13.58 -9.36
CA HIS A 293 -18.36 13.30 -8.55
C HIS A 293 -17.10 13.21 -9.43
N ALA A 294 -17.13 12.42 -10.52
CA ALA A 294 -15.98 12.24 -11.39
C ALA A 294 -15.46 13.56 -11.97
N LYS A 295 -16.35 14.48 -12.41
CA LYS A 295 -15.94 15.83 -12.86
C LYS A 295 -15.19 16.59 -11.78
N VAL A 296 -15.71 16.61 -10.54
CA VAL A 296 -15.06 17.30 -9.42
C VAL A 296 -13.70 16.69 -9.06
N VAL A 297 -13.55 15.36 -9.10
CA VAL A 297 -12.25 14.71 -8.89
C VAL A 297 -11.25 15.11 -9.97
N ILE A 298 -11.67 15.05 -11.23
CA ILE A 298 -10.84 15.37 -12.39
C ILE A 298 -10.40 16.84 -12.39
N GLU A 299 -11.30 17.76 -12.05
CA GLU A 299 -10.98 19.18 -11.87
C GLU A 299 -9.94 19.40 -10.76
N ASN A 300 -10.09 18.73 -9.62
CA ASN A 300 -9.14 18.87 -8.51
C ASN A 300 -7.77 18.24 -8.81
N LEU A 301 -7.72 17.12 -9.53
CA LEU A 301 -6.47 16.54 -10.04
C LEU A 301 -5.79 17.49 -11.05
N ALA A 302 -6.54 18.05 -12.00
CA ALA A 302 -6.01 19.01 -12.96
C ALA A 302 -5.40 20.24 -12.27
N LYS A 303 -6.04 20.75 -11.20
CA LYS A 303 -5.52 21.84 -10.37
C LYS A 303 -4.22 21.46 -9.64
N LEU A 304 -4.21 20.31 -8.95
CA LEU A 304 -3.02 19.78 -8.26
C LEU A 304 -1.81 19.67 -9.21
N HIS A 305 -2.02 19.03 -10.36
CA HIS A 305 -0.99 18.79 -11.37
C HIS A 305 -0.52 20.11 -12.00
N ALA A 306 -1.43 21.01 -12.36
CA ALA A 306 -1.08 22.30 -12.97
C ALA A 306 -0.28 23.19 -11.99
N VAL A 307 -0.75 23.34 -10.75
CA VAL A 307 -0.10 24.20 -9.76
C VAL A 307 1.30 23.69 -9.41
N SER A 308 1.47 22.38 -9.21
CA SER A 308 2.79 21.80 -8.92
C SER A 308 3.73 21.89 -10.13
N TYR A 309 3.25 21.63 -11.35
CA TYR A 309 4.02 21.84 -12.59
C TYR A 309 4.50 23.29 -12.73
N SER A 310 3.58 24.27 -12.60
CA SER A 310 3.89 25.70 -12.72
C SER A 310 4.86 26.19 -11.64
N TYR A 311 4.67 25.75 -10.39
CA TYR A 311 5.59 26.03 -9.29
C TYR A 311 7.01 25.53 -9.59
N ASN A 312 7.14 24.30 -10.11
CA ASN A 312 8.42 23.70 -10.43
C ASN A 312 9.22 24.50 -11.47
N LYS A 313 8.56 25.15 -12.44
CA LYS A 313 9.24 25.97 -13.47
C LYS A 313 9.99 27.19 -12.91
N SER A 314 9.65 27.64 -11.70
CA SER A 314 10.24 28.82 -11.06
C SER A 314 10.97 28.54 -9.74
N ASN A 315 10.70 27.40 -9.08
CA ASN A 315 11.20 27.11 -7.73
C ASN A 315 11.99 25.78 -7.61
N ASN A 316 12.07 24.98 -8.69
CA ASN A 316 12.62 23.61 -8.71
C ASN A 316 12.13 22.74 -7.53
N PHE A 317 10.94 22.14 -7.72
CA PHE A 317 10.21 21.41 -6.67
C PHE A 317 11.05 20.30 -6.02
N LEU A 318 11.87 19.58 -6.81
CA LEU A 318 12.65 18.44 -6.30
C LEU A 318 13.91 18.86 -5.52
N ASP A 319 14.50 20.02 -5.79
CA ASP A 319 15.60 20.56 -4.98
C ASP A 319 15.09 20.89 -3.56
N LYS A 320 13.89 21.45 -3.48
CA LYS A 320 13.25 21.82 -2.21
C LYS A 320 12.67 20.62 -1.47
N PHE A 321 12.09 19.67 -2.20
CA PHE A 321 11.39 18.52 -1.63
C PHE A 321 11.94 17.18 -2.19
N PRO A 322 13.19 16.81 -1.87
CA PRO A 322 13.88 15.67 -2.49
C PRO A 322 13.24 14.30 -2.18
N CYS A 323 12.41 14.19 -1.13
CA CYS A 323 11.69 12.94 -0.81
C CYS A 323 10.70 12.50 -1.91
N PHE A 324 10.28 13.40 -2.81
CA PHE A 324 9.45 13.06 -3.98
C PHE A 324 10.28 12.71 -5.23
N ASN A 325 11.60 12.84 -5.20
CA ASN A 325 12.49 12.32 -6.24
C ASN A 325 12.81 10.84 -5.99
N SER A 326 11.79 9.98 -6.01
CA SER A 326 11.88 8.60 -5.55
C SER A 326 11.69 7.55 -6.66
N GLU A 327 12.12 7.87 -7.89
CA GLU A 327 11.87 7.06 -9.10
C GLU A 327 12.27 5.59 -8.94
N ASP A 328 13.51 5.28 -8.51
CA ASP A 328 13.96 3.90 -8.30
C ASP A 328 13.10 3.16 -7.25
N LYS A 329 12.78 3.85 -6.15
CA LYS A 329 11.95 3.31 -5.05
C LYS A 329 10.53 3.02 -5.53
N MET A 330 9.93 3.93 -6.29
CA MET A 330 8.58 3.80 -6.85
C MET A 330 8.54 2.81 -8.01
N SER A 331 9.58 2.73 -8.84
CA SER A 331 9.73 1.71 -9.88
C SER A 331 9.82 0.31 -9.27
N TRP A 332 10.61 0.15 -8.19
CA TRP A 332 10.66 -1.09 -7.41
C TRP A 332 9.30 -1.40 -6.77
N PHE A 333 8.64 -0.42 -6.15
CA PHE A 333 7.31 -0.60 -5.54
C PHE A 333 6.26 -1.02 -6.57
N ASN A 334 6.22 -0.37 -7.73
CA ASN A 334 5.39 -0.75 -8.87
C ASN A 334 5.68 -2.21 -9.27
N THR A 335 6.95 -2.57 -9.49
CA THR A 335 7.37 -3.94 -9.84
C THR A 335 6.99 -4.98 -8.78
N PHE A 336 7.17 -4.66 -7.50
CA PHE A 336 6.81 -5.52 -6.36
C PHE A 336 5.30 -5.78 -6.34
N MET A 337 4.49 -4.72 -6.43
CA MET A 337 3.03 -4.83 -6.40
C MET A 337 2.49 -5.54 -7.66
N ASN A 338 3.15 -5.39 -8.81
CA ASN A 338 2.83 -6.11 -10.04
C ASN A 338 3.07 -7.63 -9.91
N ALA A 339 4.07 -8.06 -9.13
CA ALA A 339 4.25 -9.48 -8.79
C ALA A 339 3.09 -10.05 -7.92
N VAL A 340 2.17 -9.17 -7.49
CA VAL A 340 0.91 -9.48 -6.79
C VAL A 340 -0.31 -9.10 -7.65
N SER A 341 -0.18 -8.95 -8.98
CA SER A 341 -1.24 -8.50 -9.91
C SER A 341 -2.51 -9.36 -9.98
N LEU A 342 -2.52 -10.55 -9.37
CA LEU A 342 -3.67 -11.46 -9.28
C LEU A 342 -4.25 -11.92 -10.65
N LEU A 343 -3.48 -11.86 -11.74
CA LEU A 343 -3.91 -12.28 -13.09
C LEU A 343 -4.40 -13.75 -13.12
N ASP A 344 -3.84 -14.64 -12.31
CA ASP A 344 -4.29 -16.03 -12.18
C ASP A 344 -5.74 -16.14 -11.67
N ASN A 345 -6.17 -15.23 -10.79
CA ASN A 345 -7.55 -15.16 -10.31
C ASN A 345 -8.49 -14.63 -11.38
N THR A 346 -8.06 -13.61 -12.12
CA THR A 346 -8.78 -13.04 -13.26
C THR A 346 -9.06 -14.08 -14.33
N ILE A 347 -8.04 -14.86 -14.71
CA ILE A 347 -8.19 -15.97 -15.67
C ILE A 347 -9.14 -17.04 -15.14
N LYS A 348 -8.99 -17.43 -13.86
CA LYS A 348 -9.89 -18.40 -13.22
C LYS A 348 -11.35 -17.92 -13.18
N LEU A 349 -11.60 -16.62 -13.03
CA LEU A 349 -12.95 -16.04 -13.11
C LEU A 349 -13.56 -16.20 -14.51
N LEU A 350 -12.80 -15.83 -15.55
CA LEU A 350 -13.26 -15.92 -16.94
C LEU A 350 -13.58 -17.36 -17.35
N GLU A 351 -12.70 -18.32 -16.98
CA GLU A 351 -12.94 -19.76 -17.19
C GLU A 351 -14.25 -20.25 -16.53
N LEU A 352 -14.62 -19.71 -15.36
CA LEU A 352 -15.79 -20.15 -14.60
C LEU A 352 -17.12 -19.62 -15.14
N LYS A 353 -17.12 -18.52 -15.91
CA LYS A 353 -18.33 -18.02 -16.58
C LYS A 353 -18.82 -18.96 -17.69
N ASN A 354 -18.01 -19.95 -18.10
CA ASN A 354 -18.32 -20.98 -19.11
C ASN A 354 -18.79 -20.41 -20.47
N ASP A 355 -18.31 -19.21 -20.80
CA ASP A 355 -18.58 -18.53 -22.07
C ASP A 355 -17.41 -18.73 -23.05
N LYS A 356 -17.70 -18.85 -24.35
CA LYS A 356 -16.66 -19.15 -25.36
C LYS A 356 -15.67 -17.99 -25.56
N ASP A 357 -16.14 -16.76 -25.53
CA ASP A 357 -15.32 -15.58 -25.83
C ASP A 357 -14.56 -15.13 -24.58
N LEU A 358 -15.16 -15.25 -23.39
CA LEU A 358 -14.42 -15.08 -22.13
C LEU A 358 -13.31 -16.14 -21.96
N ASN A 359 -13.52 -17.39 -22.43
CA ASN A 359 -12.46 -18.41 -22.47
C ASN A 359 -11.34 -18.06 -23.46
N LYS A 360 -11.63 -17.42 -24.60
CA LYS A 360 -10.58 -16.89 -25.50
C LYS A 360 -9.80 -15.78 -24.83
N LEU A 361 -10.49 -14.82 -24.19
CA LEU A 361 -9.86 -13.72 -23.45
C LEU A 361 -8.95 -14.25 -22.33
N ALA A 362 -9.38 -15.26 -21.58
CA ALA A 362 -8.57 -15.94 -20.58
C ALA A 362 -7.23 -16.47 -21.17
N LEU A 363 -7.28 -17.07 -22.37
CA LEU A 363 -6.09 -17.52 -23.09
C LEU A 363 -5.20 -16.37 -23.58
N LYS A 364 -5.77 -15.26 -24.07
CA LYS A 364 -5.00 -14.06 -24.45
C LYS A 364 -4.23 -13.50 -23.24
N ILE A 365 -4.90 -13.38 -22.08
CA ILE A 365 -4.29 -12.88 -20.84
C ILE A 365 -3.18 -13.83 -20.38
N GLU A 366 -3.40 -15.16 -20.39
CA GLU A 366 -2.40 -16.16 -20.00
C GLU A 366 -1.09 -16.03 -20.80
N LYS A 367 -1.19 -15.89 -22.13
CA LYS A 367 -0.03 -15.63 -23.01
C LYS A 367 0.65 -14.31 -22.66
N SER A 368 -0.15 -13.26 -22.49
CA SER A 368 0.34 -11.89 -22.32
C SER A 368 1.05 -11.65 -20.99
N LYS A 369 0.80 -12.44 -19.92
CA LYS A 369 1.31 -12.23 -18.55
C LYS A 369 2.77 -11.74 -18.48
N ALA A 370 3.68 -12.46 -19.13
CA ALA A 370 5.11 -12.15 -19.08
C ALA A 370 5.44 -10.79 -19.73
N ASN A 371 4.75 -10.46 -20.82
CA ASN A 371 4.90 -9.20 -21.54
C ASN A 371 4.23 -8.02 -20.80
N LEU A 372 3.04 -8.22 -20.24
CA LEU A 372 2.31 -7.19 -19.45
C LEU A 372 3.18 -6.65 -18.30
N HIS A 373 3.85 -7.53 -17.55
CA HIS A 373 4.77 -7.11 -16.48
C HIS A 373 5.99 -6.35 -16.98
N LYS A 374 6.55 -6.75 -18.13
CA LYS A 374 7.68 -6.06 -18.75
C LYS A 374 7.26 -4.67 -19.22
N ARG A 375 6.17 -4.58 -20.01
CA ARG A 375 5.60 -3.32 -20.53
C ARG A 375 5.32 -2.31 -19.42
N LEU A 376 4.76 -2.73 -18.28
CA LEU A 376 4.55 -1.82 -17.16
C LEU A 376 5.86 -1.34 -16.53
N THR A 377 6.87 -2.21 -16.43
CA THR A 377 8.21 -1.84 -15.94
C THR A 377 8.87 -0.83 -16.87
N ASP A 378 8.76 -1.06 -18.19
CA ASP A 378 9.31 -0.20 -19.24
C ASP A 378 8.60 1.18 -19.22
N VAL A 379 7.26 1.22 -19.21
CA VAL A 379 6.47 2.48 -19.18
C VAL A 379 6.72 3.33 -17.94
N VAL A 380 6.83 2.72 -16.75
CA VAL A 380 7.08 3.46 -15.50
C VAL A 380 8.47 4.10 -15.47
N ARG A 381 9.48 3.43 -16.05
CA ARG A 381 10.90 3.86 -16.09
C ARG A 381 11.25 4.77 -17.26
N ASP A 382 10.38 4.87 -18.26
CA ASP A 382 10.63 5.69 -19.43
C ASP A 382 10.38 7.17 -19.12
N THR A 383 11.37 7.82 -18.51
CA THR A 383 11.36 9.25 -18.16
C THR A 383 11.51 10.16 -19.37
N ASN A 384 12.23 9.73 -20.41
CA ASN A 384 12.51 10.53 -21.60
C ASN A 384 11.25 10.89 -22.41
N SER A 385 10.16 10.12 -22.23
CA SER A 385 8.90 10.30 -22.93
C SER A 385 7.75 10.80 -22.04
N LYS A 386 8.02 11.14 -20.77
CA LYS A 386 7.07 11.85 -19.89
C LYS A 386 7.18 13.34 -20.18
N LYS A 387 6.25 13.88 -20.98
CA LYS A 387 6.29 15.29 -21.43
C LYS A 387 6.00 16.27 -20.29
N VAL A 388 5.14 15.86 -19.36
CA VAL A 388 4.76 16.63 -18.18
C VAL A 388 5.04 15.80 -16.93
N LEU A 389 5.76 16.39 -15.98
CA LEU A 389 5.96 15.84 -14.64
C LEU A 389 5.42 16.83 -13.61
N CYS A 390 4.73 16.30 -12.60
CA CYS A 390 4.05 17.08 -11.57
C CYS A 390 3.94 16.27 -10.27
N LEU A 391 3.37 16.89 -9.23
CA LEU A 391 3.08 16.21 -7.97
C LEU A 391 1.83 15.34 -8.14
N THR A 392 1.99 14.02 -8.06
CA THR A 392 0.92 13.03 -8.24
C THR A 392 0.61 12.30 -6.94
N HIS A 393 -0.66 12.11 -6.62
CA HIS A 393 -1.16 11.51 -5.38
C HIS A 393 -0.84 10.00 -5.29
N ASN A 394 -0.83 9.29 -6.42
CA ASN A 394 -0.57 7.84 -6.58
C ASN A 394 -1.52 6.90 -5.81
N ASP A 395 -2.54 7.44 -5.12
CA ASP A 395 -3.58 6.66 -4.41
C ASP A 395 -4.95 7.35 -4.51
N CYS A 396 -5.21 8.04 -5.62
CA CYS A 396 -6.44 8.80 -5.85
C CYS A 396 -7.62 7.87 -6.22
N HIS A 397 -8.13 7.12 -5.23
CA HIS A 397 -9.36 6.34 -5.35
C HIS A 397 -10.49 6.94 -4.50
N SER A 398 -11.74 6.68 -4.86
CA SER A 398 -12.94 7.33 -4.29
C SER A 398 -13.02 7.46 -2.75
N SER A 399 -12.45 6.53 -1.96
CA SER A 399 -12.47 6.64 -0.49
C SER A 399 -11.35 7.49 0.14
N ASN A 400 -10.36 7.91 -0.66
CA ASN A 400 -9.33 8.88 -0.29
C ASN A 400 -9.75 10.32 -0.68
N LEU A 401 -11.02 10.48 -1.08
CA LEU A 401 -11.62 11.73 -1.50
C LEU A 401 -12.81 12.01 -0.58
N LEU A 402 -12.74 13.13 0.14
CA LEU A 402 -13.76 13.58 1.07
C LEU A 402 -14.64 14.62 0.38
N PHE A 403 -15.89 14.27 0.12
CA PHE A 403 -16.87 15.13 -0.54
C PHE A 403 -17.73 15.85 0.51
N LYS A 404 -18.00 17.14 0.27
CA LYS A 404 -19.08 17.88 0.93
C LYS A 404 -20.19 18.12 -0.09
N TYR A 405 -21.41 17.83 0.35
CA TYR A 405 -22.63 17.99 -0.44
C TYR A 405 -23.36 19.25 -0.01
N GLY A 406 -24.03 19.91 -0.95
CA GLY A 406 -24.98 20.99 -0.66
C GLY A 406 -26.26 20.47 -0.01
N ASP A 407 -27.12 21.39 0.41
CA ASP A 407 -28.36 21.10 1.16
C ASP A 407 -29.53 20.55 0.28
N ASP A 408 -29.28 20.28 -1.01
CA ASP A 408 -30.31 19.82 -1.96
C ASP A 408 -30.63 18.30 -1.85
N ASN A 409 -31.86 17.95 -2.22
CA ASN A 409 -32.46 16.62 -2.02
C ASN A 409 -31.67 15.44 -2.64
N GLU A 410 -31.85 14.26 -2.03
CA GLU A 410 -31.01 13.05 -2.14
C GLU A 410 -30.76 12.47 -3.56
N GLU A 411 -31.49 12.88 -4.59
CA GLU A 411 -31.39 12.32 -5.95
C GLU A 411 -30.46 13.10 -6.90
N ASN A 412 -30.07 14.34 -6.60
CA ASN A 412 -29.16 15.15 -7.42
C ASN A 412 -28.25 16.03 -6.56
N GLN A 413 -27.49 15.43 -5.66
CA GLN A 413 -26.64 16.18 -4.73
C GLN A 413 -25.55 16.98 -5.48
N THR A 414 -25.63 18.30 -5.34
CA THR A 414 -24.57 19.24 -5.69
C THR A 414 -23.36 18.98 -4.78
N ILE A 415 -22.16 19.01 -5.36
CA ILE A 415 -20.90 18.79 -4.64
C ILE A 415 -20.26 20.15 -4.42
N ASP A 416 -20.46 20.71 -3.23
CA ASP A 416 -19.89 22.00 -2.82
C ASP A 416 -18.37 22.00 -2.84
N ASN A 417 -17.75 20.89 -2.42
CA ASN A 417 -16.31 20.81 -2.22
C ASN A 417 -15.79 19.37 -2.17
N MET A 418 -14.51 19.18 -2.45
CA MET A 418 -13.79 17.93 -2.31
C MET A 418 -12.44 18.20 -1.64
N GLN A 419 -11.98 17.29 -0.77
CA GLN A 419 -10.62 17.33 -0.22
C GLN A 419 -9.91 15.99 -0.40
N PHE A 420 -8.63 16.05 -0.74
CA PHE A 420 -7.76 14.87 -0.83
C PHE A 420 -7.24 14.46 0.56
N VAL A 421 -7.14 13.14 0.80
CA VAL A 421 -6.50 12.55 1.99
C VAL A 421 -5.66 11.33 1.63
N ASP A 422 -4.78 10.91 2.55
CA ASP A 422 -3.89 9.74 2.42
C ASP A 422 -2.82 9.87 1.32
N TRP A 423 -1.90 10.81 1.51
CA TRP A 423 -0.85 11.15 0.55
C TRP A 423 0.38 10.23 0.60
N GLN A 424 0.26 9.00 1.12
CA GLN A 424 1.39 8.10 1.41
C GLN A 424 2.20 7.63 0.20
N LEU A 425 1.56 7.50 -0.98
CA LEU A 425 2.22 7.04 -2.20
C LEU A 425 2.75 8.18 -3.08
N THR A 426 2.54 9.44 -2.67
CA THR A 426 2.80 10.64 -3.46
C THR A 426 4.22 10.69 -4.04
N ASN A 427 4.32 11.13 -5.29
CA ASN A 427 5.59 11.17 -6.01
C ASN A 427 5.60 12.27 -7.08
N TRP A 428 6.79 12.63 -7.55
CA TRP A 428 6.94 13.43 -8.75
C TRP A 428 6.90 12.53 -9.99
N ASP A 429 5.82 12.59 -10.78
CA ASP A 429 5.59 11.68 -11.91
C ASP A 429 4.64 12.27 -12.96
N SER A 430 4.32 11.49 -14.00
CA SER A 430 3.36 11.90 -15.05
C SER A 430 1.93 11.94 -14.51
N PRO A 431 1.15 13.01 -14.78
CA PRO A 431 -0.21 13.17 -14.29
C PRO A 431 -1.18 12.06 -14.72
N VAL A 432 -0.86 11.33 -15.80
CA VAL A 432 -1.72 10.25 -16.31
C VAL A 432 -1.81 9.07 -15.34
N ILE A 433 -0.87 8.92 -14.40
CA ILE A 433 -0.88 7.87 -13.38
C ILE A 433 -2.10 8.00 -12.47
N ASP A 434 -2.39 9.20 -11.96
CA ASP A 434 -3.56 9.43 -11.10
C ASP A 434 -4.88 9.25 -11.86
N LEU A 435 -4.91 9.63 -13.14
CA LEU A 435 -6.08 9.41 -14.00
C LEU A 435 -6.32 7.91 -14.23
N GLN A 436 -5.28 7.17 -14.62
CA GLN A 436 -5.34 5.72 -14.81
C GLN A 436 -5.73 4.99 -13.53
N TYR A 437 -5.19 5.40 -12.38
CA TYR A 437 -5.54 4.86 -11.07
C TYR A 437 -7.01 5.13 -10.71
N PHE A 438 -7.44 6.39 -10.78
CA PHE A 438 -8.79 6.82 -10.44
C PHE A 438 -9.85 6.09 -11.28
N PHE A 439 -9.70 6.13 -12.61
CA PHE A 439 -10.66 5.49 -13.51
C PHE A 439 -10.71 3.98 -13.28
N SER A 440 -9.56 3.30 -13.23
CA SER A 440 -9.52 1.83 -13.11
C SER A 440 -10.07 1.28 -11.78
N ILE A 441 -10.12 2.10 -10.73
CA ILE A 441 -10.53 1.65 -9.38
C ILE A 441 -11.92 2.16 -8.98
N SER A 442 -12.28 3.38 -9.42
CA SER A 442 -13.51 4.06 -8.97
C SER A 442 -14.70 3.97 -9.94
N THR A 443 -14.48 3.60 -11.20
CA THR A 443 -15.52 3.57 -12.25
C THR A 443 -15.77 2.16 -12.83
N THR A 444 -16.92 1.94 -13.48
CA THR A 444 -17.21 0.72 -14.26
C THR A 444 -16.71 0.82 -15.71
N HIS A 445 -16.80 -0.29 -16.46
CA HIS A 445 -16.55 -0.32 -17.91
C HIS A 445 -17.58 0.55 -18.64
N GLU A 446 -18.85 0.43 -18.26
CA GLU A 446 -19.98 1.18 -18.81
C GLU A 446 -19.78 2.69 -18.64
N PHE A 447 -19.34 3.11 -17.45
CA PHE A 447 -18.97 4.51 -17.18
C PHE A 447 -17.83 4.99 -18.07
N ARG A 448 -16.73 4.22 -18.17
CA ARG A 448 -15.58 4.60 -19.01
C ARG A 448 -16.00 4.73 -20.48
N LYS A 449 -16.75 3.76 -20.99
CA LYS A 449 -17.30 3.75 -22.35
C LYS A 449 -18.20 4.96 -22.64
N ALA A 450 -18.94 5.44 -21.65
CA ALA A 450 -19.83 6.59 -21.78
C ALA A 450 -19.15 7.96 -21.57
N HIS A 451 -18.11 8.05 -20.75
CA HIS A 451 -17.65 9.33 -20.19
C HIS A 451 -16.12 9.56 -20.17
N LEU A 452 -15.29 8.55 -20.44
CA LEU A 452 -13.83 8.68 -20.27
C LEU A 452 -13.24 9.80 -21.15
N GLU A 453 -13.58 9.82 -22.44
CA GLU A 453 -13.09 10.81 -23.40
C GLU A 453 -13.39 12.25 -22.93
N THR A 454 -14.64 12.55 -22.63
CA THR A 454 -15.07 13.88 -22.17
C THR A 454 -14.42 14.30 -20.85
N LEU A 455 -14.12 13.34 -19.96
CA LEU A 455 -13.41 13.63 -18.72
C LEU A 455 -11.90 13.86 -18.95
N LEU A 456 -11.29 13.20 -19.92
CA LEU A 456 -9.90 13.45 -20.35
C LEU A 456 -9.77 14.83 -21.03
N GLU A 457 -10.71 15.20 -21.91
CA GLU A 457 -10.80 16.55 -22.49
C GLU A 457 -10.95 17.62 -21.40
N HIS A 458 -11.83 17.37 -20.42
CA HIS A 458 -12.08 18.27 -19.30
C HIS A 458 -10.83 18.45 -18.42
N TYR A 459 -10.14 17.34 -18.09
CA TYR A 459 -8.85 17.36 -17.38
C TYR A 459 -7.83 18.27 -18.10
N HIS A 460 -7.61 18.00 -19.39
CA HIS A 460 -6.58 18.67 -20.18
C HIS A 460 -6.89 20.17 -20.35
N SER A 461 -8.15 20.51 -20.57
CA SER A 461 -8.63 21.88 -20.64
C SER A 461 -8.36 22.66 -19.35
N ILE A 462 -8.67 22.09 -18.18
CA ILE A 462 -8.42 22.76 -16.88
C ILE A 462 -6.92 22.90 -16.63
N PHE A 463 -6.13 21.85 -16.89
CA PHE A 463 -4.68 21.88 -16.70
C PHE A 463 -4.01 22.96 -17.57
N THR A 464 -4.37 23.03 -18.86
CA THR A 464 -3.80 24.01 -19.80
C THR A 464 -4.25 25.44 -19.49
N GLN A 465 -5.51 25.66 -19.09
CA GLN A 465 -5.98 26.96 -18.63
C GLN A 465 -5.23 27.43 -17.38
N ALA A 466 -5.08 26.55 -16.37
CA ALA A 466 -4.41 26.87 -15.11
C ALA A 466 -2.92 27.19 -15.31
N THR A 467 -2.18 26.33 -16.03
CA THR A 467 -0.76 26.56 -16.35
C THR A 467 -0.54 27.84 -17.18
N THR A 468 -1.44 28.14 -18.12
CA THR A 468 -1.40 29.39 -18.90
C THR A 468 -1.62 30.62 -18.01
N LYS A 469 -2.61 30.59 -17.11
CA LYS A 469 -2.88 31.68 -16.15
C LYS A 469 -1.74 31.88 -15.14
N MET A 470 -1.00 30.82 -14.81
CA MET A 470 0.23 30.87 -14.01
C MET A 470 1.50 31.19 -14.84
N GLY A 471 1.36 31.61 -16.11
CA GLY A 471 2.48 32.04 -16.95
C GLY A 471 3.42 30.93 -17.44
N THR A 472 2.96 29.68 -17.43
CA THR A 472 3.76 28.48 -17.76
C THR A 472 3.05 27.56 -18.77
N PRO A 473 2.55 28.08 -19.92
CA PRO A 473 1.76 27.30 -20.88
C PRO A 473 2.53 26.10 -21.45
N VAL A 474 1.83 24.99 -21.67
CA VAL A 474 2.43 23.71 -22.10
C VAL A 474 2.09 23.42 -23.57
N SER A 475 2.64 24.22 -24.48
CA SER A 475 2.32 24.17 -25.92
C SER A 475 2.72 22.87 -26.64
N HIS A 476 3.63 22.07 -26.05
CA HIS A 476 4.11 20.78 -26.55
C HIS A 476 3.38 19.58 -25.91
N TRP A 477 2.23 19.84 -25.30
CA TRP A 477 1.36 18.83 -24.70
C TRP A 477 -0.07 19.12 -25.13
N THR A 478 -0.31 19.03 -26.43
CA THR A 478 -1.64 19.08 -27.04
C THR A 478 -2.52 17.95 -26.52
N TYR A 479 -3.83 18.01 -26.76
CA TYR A 479 -4.75 16.98 -26.29
C TYR A 479 -4.38 15.58 -26.84
N GLU A 480 -3.99 15.48 -28.11
CA GLU A 480 -3.55 14.21 -28.71
C GLU A 480 -2.26 13.67 -28.07
N GLU A 481 -1.31 14.53 -27.73
CA GLU A 481 -0.07 14.11 -27.06
C GLU A 481 -0.31 13.65 -25.61
N PHE A 482 -1.21 14.33 -24.90
CA PHE A 482 -1.71 13.88 -23.59
C PHE A 482 -2.44 12.54 -23.70
N LYS A 483 -3.27 12.37 -24.74
CA LYS A 483 -4.05 11.14 -24.97
C LYS A 483 -3.16 9.96 -25.39
N GLU A 484 -2.11 10.19 -26.15
CA GLU A 484 -1.06 9.21 -26.44
C GLU A 484 -0.32 8.78 -25.16
N GLU A 485 0.04 9.75 -24.30
CA GLU A 485 0.65 9.48 -23.00
C GLU A 485 -0.30 8.69 -22.08
N TYR A 486 -1.59 9.06 -22.03
CA TYR A 486 -2.61 8.33 -21.28
C TYR A 486 -2.74 6.88 -21.74
N ARG A 487 -2.84 6.64 -23.06
CA ARG A 487 -2.90 5.30 -23.67
C ARG A 487 -1.68 4.45 -23.31
N ARG A 488 -0.48 5.04 -23.35
CA ARG A 488 0.75 4.35 -22.94
C ARG A 488 0.70 3.78 -21.51
N PHE A 489 -0.05 4.44 -20.63
CA PHE A 489 -0.24 4.02 -19.23
C PHE A 489 -1.50 3.17 -18.99
N GLU A 490 -2.26 2.74 -20.01
CA GLU A 490 -3.41 1.83 -19.83
C GLU A 490 -2.99 0.50 -19.19
N ILE A 491 -1.75 0.04 -19.46
CA ILE A 491 -1.16 -1.12 -18.77
C ILE A 491 -0.96 -0.91 -17.26
N TYR A 492 -0.71 0.34 -16.83
CA TYR A 492 -0.67 0.70 -15.41
C TYR A 492 -2.09 0.64 -14.83
N GLY A 493 -3.07 1.24 -15.52
CA GLY A 493 -4.48 1.21 -15.14
C GLY A 493 -5.01 -0.21 -14.94
N LEU A 494 -4.83 -1.09 -15.94
CA LEU A 494 -5.21 -2.50 -15.89
C LEU A 494 -4.61 -3.21 -14.67
N LEU A 495 -3.29 -3.21 -14.52
CA LEU A 495 -2.62 -4.03 -13.50
C LEU A 495 -2.82 -3.48 -12.09
N ARG A 496 -2.92 -2.15 -11.92
CA ARG A 496 -3.30 -1.55 -10.63
C ARG A 496 -4.78 -1.74 -10.31
N GLY A 497 -5.67 -1.54 -11.28
CA GLY A 497 -7.10 -1.77 -11.14
C GLY A 497 -7.43 -3.20 -10.73
N LEU A 498 -6.87 -4.20 -11.43
CA LEU A 498 -7.08 -5.62 -11.11
C LEU A 498 -6.59 -5.99 -9.71
N MET A 499 -5.44 -5.44 -9.31
CA MET A 499 -4.86 -5.64 -7.99
C MET A 499 -5.74 -5.00 -6.91
N VAL A 500 -5.93 -3.68 -6.94
CA VAL A 500 -6.66 -2.93 -5.89
C VAL A 500 -8.11 -3.41 -5.77
N THR A 501 -8.81 -3.61 -6.89
CA THR A 501 -10.20 -4.11 -6.89
C THR A 501 -10.30 -5.44 -6.14
N GLN A 502 -9.40 -6.38 -6.40
CA GLN A 502 -9.40 -7.68 -5.73
C GLN A 502 -9.02 -7.60 -4.24
N PHE A 503 -8.09 -6.72 -3.85
CA PHE A 503 -7.75 -6.49 -2.45
C PHE A 503 -8.88 -5.83 -1.65
N VAL A 504 -9.55 -4.82 -2.23
CA VAL A 504 -10.54 -3.97 -1.55
C VAL A 504 -11.94 -4.58 -1.54
N GLN A 505 -12.41 -5.12 -2.68
CA GLN A 505 -13.78 -5.64 -2.78
C GLN A 505 -13.95 -7.00 -2.09
N SER A 506 -12.88 -7.79 -1.97
CA SER A 506 -12.91 -9.08 -1.29
C SER A 506 -12.87 -8.93 0.24
N LYS A 507 -13.24 -10.01 0.93
CA LYS A 507 -13.17 -10.14 2.40
C LYS A 507 -11.73 -10.19 2.93
N PHE A 508 -10.72 -10.19 2.07
CA PHE A 508 -9.32 -10.10 2.48
C PHE A 508 -9.03 -8.76 3.20
N SER A 509 -9.63 -7.66 2.75
CA SER A 509 -9.53 -6.34 3.39
C SER A 509 -9.86 -6.37 4.89
N GLU A 510 -11.03 -6.93 5.23
CA GLU A 510 -11.47 -7.12 6.62
C GLU A 510 -10.55 -8.07 7.41
N PHE A 511 -10.08 -9.16 6.80
CA PHE A 511 -9.16 -10.10 7.44
C PHE A 511 -7.82 -9.44 7.76
N TYR A 512 -7.24 -8.73 6.80
CA TYR A 512 -5.96 -8.02 6.93
C TYR A 512 -6.02 -6.97 8.04
N GLN A 513 -7.09 -6.17 8.09
CA GLN A 513 -7.26 -5.16 9.13
C GLN A 513 -7.47 -5.76 10.52
N ARG A 514 -8.20 -6.88 10.64
CA ARG A 514 -8.34 -7.60 11.92
C ARG A 514 -7.00 -8.14 12.44
N ASP A 515 -6.14 -8.64 11.56
CA ASP A 515 -4.80 -9.12 11.93
C ASP A 515 -3.88 -7.95 12.36
N ALA A 516 -3.95 -6.82 11.64
CA ALA A 516 -3.24 -5.60 11.99
C ALA A 516 -3.65 -5.04 13.38
N LEU A 517 -4.95 -5.08 13.71
CA LEU A 517 -5.49 -4.62 14.99
C LEU A 517 -5.33 -5.64 16.14
N ALA A 518 -4.81 -6.85 15.89
CA ALA A 518 -4.72 -7.88 16.93
C ALA A 518 -3.52 -7.65 17.87
N GLU A 519 -3.77 -7.06 19.04
CA GLU A 519 -2.74 -6.62 20.00
C GLU A 519 -2.16 -7.72 20.94
N SER A 520 -2.50 -9.00 20.76
CA SER A 520 -2.04 -10.06 21.68
C SER A 520 -0.50 -10.11 21.81
N GLU A 521 0.00 -10.42 23.01
CA GLU A 521 1.44 -10.44 23.29
C GLU A 521 2.23 -11.40 22.36
N VAL A 522 1.60 -12.53 22.01
CA VAL A 522 2.11 -13.49 21.03
C VAL A 522 2.24 -12.86 19.65
N ASN A 523 1.22 -12.11 19.20
CA ASN A 523 1.26 -11.40 17.92
C ASN A 523 2.33 -10.30 17.93
N GLN A 524 2.44 -9.53 19.01
CA GLN A 524 3.49 -8.50 19.15
C GLN A 524 4.90 -9.12 19.06
N ARG A 525 5.15 -10.23 19.77
CA ARG A 525 6.44 -10.95 19.71
C ARG A 525 6.72 -11.52 18.32
N MET A 526 5.71 -12.06 17.65
CA MET A 526 5.84 -12.57 16.28
C MET A 526 6.10 -11.45 15.27
N ARG A 527 5.43 -10.29 15.40
CA ARG A 527 5.67 -9.09 14.59
C ARG A 527 7.12 -8.59 14.74
N ARG A 528 7.64 -8.48 15.97
CA ARG A 528 9.05 -8.12 16.20
C ARG A 528 10.03 -9.09 15.55
N MET A 529 9.84 -10.39 15.75
CA MET A 529 10.69 -11.43 15.14
C MET A 529 10.64 -11.38 13.60
N ASN A 530 9.44 -11.19 13.03
CA ASN A 530 9.26 -11.03 11.59
C ASN A 530 9.89 -9.72 11.08
N SER A 531 9.82 -8.61 11.84
CA SER A 531 10.41 -7.31 11.46
C SER A 531 11.94 -7.38 11.41
N ILE A 532 12.56 -8.00 12.41
CA ILE A 532 14.02 -8.29 12.41
C ILE A 532 14.39 -9.15 11.19
N LEU A 533 13.65 -10.25 10.94
CA LEU A 533 13.93 -11.14 9.81
C LEU A 533 13.71 -10.44 8.46
N CYS A 534 12.66 -9.64 8.33
CA CYS A 534 12.35 -8.86 7.14
C CYS A 534 13.42 -7.80 6.88
N ASN A 535 13.86 -7.04 7.88
CA ASN A 535 14.90 -6.01 7.74
C ASN A 535 16.26 -6.63 7.36
N TYR A 536 16.70 -7.68 8.04
CA TYR A 536 17.94 -8.39 7.70
C TYR A 536 17.90 -8.95 6.27
N LEU A 537 16.76 -9.52 5.88
CA LEU A 537 16.60 -10.03 4.53
C LEU A 537 16.31 -8.90 3.52
N TRP A 538 15.89 -7.69 3.90
CA TRP A 538 15.44 -6.62 2.99
C TRP A 538 16.52 -6.21 1.98
N HIS A 539 17.77 -6.16 2.39
CA HIS A 539 18.87 -5.89 1.45
C HIS A 539 19.12 -7.05 0.47
N LYS A 540 18.92 -8.30 0.91
CA LYS A 540 18.91 -9.49 0.04
C LYS A 540 17.61 -9.63 -0.76
N PHE A 541 16.56 -8.92 -0.34
CA PHE A 541 15.28 -8.83 -1.02
C PHE A 541 15.43 -7.95 -2.24
N TYR A 542 15.73 -6.67 -2.01
CA TYR A 542 15.89 -5.66 -3.04
C TYR A 542 16.86 -6.05 -4.18
N THR A 543 17.93 -6.79 -3.88
CA THR A 543 19.05 -7.02 -4.81
C THR A 543 18.98 -8.31 -5.66
N SER A 544 18.00 -9.20 -5.48
CA SER A 544 18.05 -10.54 -6.10
C SER A 544 17.05 -10.74 -7.25
N GLN A 545 17.52 -11.20 -8.41
CA GLN A 545 16.65 -11.53 -9.57
C GLN A 545 15.64 -12.66 -9.32
N ASN A 546 15.79 -13.48 -8.27
CA ASN A 546 14.87 -14.61 -8.00
C ASN A 546 13.64 -14.21 -7.17
N TRP A 547 13.32 -12.92 -7.13
CA TRP A 547 12.42 -12.30 -6.16
C TRP A 547 10.95 -12.64 -6.24
N GLY A 548 10.35 -12.49 -7.43
CA GLY A 548 8.94 -12.82 -7.63
C GLY A 548 8.61 -14.26 -7.22
N LYS A 549 9.54 -15.21 -7.39
CA LYS A 549 9.36 -16.63 -7.02
C LYS A 549 9.26 -16.87 -5.51
N MET A 550 9.78 -15.96 -4.67
CA MET A 550 9.67 -16.05 -3.22
C MET A 550 8.47 -15.27 -2.68
N ILE A 551 8.20 -14.08 -3.26
CA ILE A 551 6.97 -13.31 -2.98
C ILE A 551 5.72 -14.13 -3.31
N MET A 552 5.63 -14.75 -4.51
CA MET A 552 4.48 -15.59 -4.88
C MET A 552 4.24 -16.75 -3.91
N LYS A 553 5.31 -17.31 -3.30
CA LYS A 553 5.19 -18.38 -2.29
C LYS A 553 4.72 -17.88 -0.92
N LEU A 554 5.08 -16.65 -0.56
CA LEU A 554 4.59 -16.01 0.68
C LEU A 554 3.15 -15.50 0.52
N ASN A 555 2.80 -15.02 -0.68
CA ASN A 555 1.46 -14.49 -0.99
C ASN A 555 0.40 -15.57 -1.20
N ALA A 556 0.75 -16.86 -1.31
CA ALA A 556 -0.22 -17.94 -1.55
C ALA A 556 -1.47 -17.89 -0.64
N LEU A 557 -1.32 -17.51 0.64
CA LEU A 557 -2.44 -17.34 1.57
C LEU A 557 -3.35 -16.14 1.23
N VAL A 558 -2.77 -15.01 0.82
CA VAL A 558 -3.48 -13.81 0.33
C VAL A 558 -4.27 -14.19 -0.93
N LEU A 559 -3.56 -14.73 -1.92
CA LEU A 559 -4.12 -15.21 -3.19
C LEU A 559 -5.29 -16.17 -2.96
N TYR A 560 -5.12 -17.16 -2.09
CA TYR A 560 -6.11 -18.21 -1.84
C TYR A 560 -7.44 -17.68 -1.32
N SER A 561 -7.43 -16.70 -0.41
CA SER A 561 -8.66 -16.15 0.17
C SER A 561 -9.52 -15.44 -0.87
N ILE A 562 -8.90 -14.55 -1.67
CA ILE A 562 -9.52 -13.82 -2.77
C ILE A 562 -9.98 -14.80 -3.87
N ARG A 563 -9.12 -15.76 -4.24
CA ARG A 563 -9.42 -16.79 -5.24
C ARG A 563 -10.63 -17.63 -4.84
N LYS A 564 -10.75 -17.99 -3.56
CA LYS A 564 -11.91 -18.75 -3.06
C LYS A 564 -13.20 -17.95 -3.19
N GLU A 565 -13.18 -16.66 -2.89
CA GLU A 565 -14.35 -15.77 -3.03
C GLU A 565 -14.78 -15.69 -4.51
N ILE A 566 -13.83 -15.40 -5.41
CA ILE A 566 -14.03 -15.38 -6.87
C ILE A 566 -14.60 -16.72 -7.38
N VAL A 567 -13.95 -17.85 -7.05
CA VAL A 567 -14.35 -19.20 -7.48
C VAL A 567 -15.74 -19.58 -6.96
N SER A 568 -16.12 -19.12 -5.77
CA SER A 568 -17.44 -19.36 -5.19
C SER A 568 -18.55 -18.47 -5.77
N GLY A 569 -18.21 -17.43 -6.54
CA GLY A 569 -19.18 -16.48 -7.10
C GLY A 569 -19.90 -15.60 -6.06
N THR A 570 -19.46 -15.61 -4.79
CA THR A 570 -20.18 -14.96 -3.67
C THR A 570 -20.10 -13.43 -3.64
N ASN A 571 -19.39 -12.83 -4.59
CA ASN A 571 -19.19 -11.39 -4.70
C ASN A 571 -19.31 -10.94 -6.18
N PRO A 572 -20.53 -10.66 -6.68
CA PRO A 572 -20.73 -10.28 -8.07
C PRO A 572 -20.05 -8.95 -8.41
N ILE A 573 -20.10 -7.95 -7.51
CA ILE A 573 -19.48 -6.63 -7.71
C ILE A 573 -17.97 -6.74 -7.97
N LEU A 574 -17.26 -7.58 -7.21
CA LEU A 574 -15.85 -7.90 -7.46
C LEU A 574 -15.65 -8.51 -8.85
N ASN A 575 -16.45 -9.53 -9.19
CA ASN A 575 -16.32 -10.25 -10.45
C ASN A 575 -16.61 -9.36 -11.67
N ASP A 576 -17.61 -8.51 -11.59
CA ASP A 576 -18.04 -7.65 -12.70
C ASP A 576 -17.07 -6.47 -12.89
N ARG A 577 -16.45 -5.94 -11.82
CA ARG A 577 -15.33 -4.98 -11.94
C ARG A 577 -14.07 -5.60 -12.54
N ILE A 578 -13.71 -6.83 -12.15
CA ILE A 578 -12.60 -7.56 -12.80
C ILE A 578 -12.90 -7.73 -14.30
N LEU A 579 -14.12 -8.15 -14.64
CA LEU A 579 -14.55 -8.35 -16.02
C LEU A 579 -14.47 -7.05 -16.83
N GLY A 580 -15.01 -5.94 -16.32
CA GLY A 580 -14.95 -4.64 -16.99
C GLY A 580 -13.51 -4.20 -17.31
N LEU A 581 -12.58 -4.36 -16.36
CA LEU A 581 -11.17 -4.02 -16.57
C LEU A 581 -10.48 -4.86 -17.66
N VAL A 582 -10.81 -6.15 -17.80
CA VAL A 582 -10.24 -6.96 -18.88
C VAL A 582 -10.94 -6.77 -20.21
N LEU A 583 -12.21 -6.34 -20.22
CA LEU A 583 -12.90 -5.96 -21.46
C LEU A 583 -12.30 -4.66 -22.03
N ASP A 584 -12.10 -3.63 -21.20
CA ASP A 584 -11.41 -2.40 -21.63
C ASP A 584 -10.02 -2.71 -22.21
N ALA A 585 -9.26 -3.56 -21.53
CA ALA A 585 -7.91 -3.94 -21.95
C ALA A 585 -7.88 -4.75 -23.25
N ASP A 586 -8.92 -5.54 -23.56
CA ASP A 586 -9.04 -6.22 -24.85
C ASP A 586 -9.47 -5.25 -25.96
N GLU A 587 -10.43 -4.35 -25.68
CA GLU A 587 -10.83 -3.25 -26.59
C GLU A 587 -9.65 -2.30 -26.91
N GLN A 588 -8.72 -2.11 -25.97
CA GLN A 588 -7.48 -1.33 -26.11
C GLN A 588 -6.33 -2.11 -26.79
N GLY A 589 -6.50 -3.41 -27.08
CA GLY A 589 -5.43 -4.24 -27.66
C GLY A 589 -4.23 -4.44 -26.72
N LEU A 590 -4.43 -4.46 -25.40
CA LEU A 590 -3.36 -4.71 -24.44
C LEU A 590 -2.92 -6.18 -24.40
N PHE A 591 -3.72 -7.11 -24.91
CA PHE A 591 -3.41 -8.53 -24.94
C PHE A 591 -2.96 -9.00 -26.32
N GLU A 592 -2.12 -10.03 -26.35
CA GLU A 592 -1.59 -10.64 -27.58
C GLU A 592 -2.68 -11.47 -28.28
N ASP A 593 -3.12 -11.00 -29.44
CA ASP A 593 -3.97 -11.76 -30.36
C ASP A 593 -3.15 -12.82 -31.10
N ASP A 594 -3.51 -14.10 -30.86
CA ASP A 594 -3.11 -15.22 -31.72
C ASP A 594 -4.04 -16.41 -31.45
N LEU A 595 -5.14 -16.52 -32.19
CA LEU A 595 -5.53 -17.83 -32.68
C LEU A 595 -4.66 -18.08 -33.91
N PRO A 596 -3.73 -19.05 -33.91
CA PRO A 596 -3.04 -19.39 -35.15
C PRO A 596 -4.11 -19.76 -36.19
N SER A 597 -3.98 -19.22 -37.40
CA SER A 597 -4.94 -19.36 -38.51
C SER A 597 -5.05 -20.79 -39.08
N SER A 598 -4.63 -21.78 -38.30
CA SER A 598 -4.81 -23.22 -38.48
C SER A 598 -5.82 -23.84 -37.51
N VAL A 599 -6.52 -23.04 -36.68
CA VAL A 599 -7.60 -23.48 -35.78
C VAL A 599 -8.85 -22.59 -35.92
N THR A 600 -9.34 -22.49 -37.16
CA THR A 600 -10.70 -22.08 -37.55
C THR A 600 -11.14 -23.00 -38.68
#